data_AF-A0A3T0E8W7-F1
#
_entry.id   AF-A0A3T0E8W7-F1
#
_cell.length_a   1.000
_cell.length_b   1.000
_cell.length_c   1.000
_cell.angle_alpha   90.00
_cell.angle_beta   90.00
_cell.angle_gamma   90.00
#
_symmetry.space_group_name_H-M   'P 1'
#
loop_
_entity.id
_entity.type
_entity.pdbx_description
1 polymer ?
#
loop_
_entity_poly.entity_id
_entity_poly.type
_entity_poly.pdbx_seq_one_letter_code
_entity_poly.pdbx_strand_id
1 'polypeptide(L)'
;MRLDRETKERDFNALCEALLAAKDAGEMARFLTDLTTPGERDALAERWRVAQLLEAGRSYREISAETGVSTTTVTRVARFLAQEPHQGYRLILDRMKEKVR
;
A
#
# COMPACT_ATOMS: atom_id res chain seq x y z
N MET A 1 -10.85 -27.35 3.10
CA MET A 1 -9.58 -27.54 2.36
C MET A 1 -8.59 -26.52 2.90
N ARG A 2 -7.63 -26.92 3.75
CA ARG A 2 -6.55 -26.03 4.19
C ARG A 2 -5.59 -25.93 3.00
N LEU A 3 -5.56 -24.81 2.31
CA LEU A 3 -4.46 -24.50 1.41
C LEU A 3 -3.16 -24.64 2.21
N ASP A 4 -2.27 -25.52 1.77
CA ASP A 4 -0.93 -25.61 2.36
C ASP A 4 -0.21 -24.25 2.22
N ARG A 5 0.73 -24.01 3.12
CA ARG A 5 1.44 -22.72 3.19
C ARG A 5 2.17 -22.41 1.88
N GLU A 6 2.69 -23.45 1.23
CA GLU A 6 3.43 -23.37 -0.03
C GLU A 6 2.55 -22.90 -1.19
N THR A 7 1.32 -23.40 -1.29
CA THR A 7 0.33 -22.96 -2.29
C THR A 7 -0.01 -21.49 -2.09
N LYS A 8 -0.21 -21.03 -0.85
CA LYS A 8 -0.49 -19.61 -0.57
C LYS A 8 0.67 -18.69 -0.95
N GLU A 9 1.90 -19.11 -0.68
CA GLU A 9 3.10 -18.36 -1.05
C GLU A 9 3.25 -18.30 -2.59
N ARG A 10 3.01 -19.41 -3.29
CA ARG A 10 3.01 -19.46 -4.75
C ARG A 10 1.94 -18.55 -5.36
N ASP A 11 0.71 -18.63 -4.87
CA ASP A 11 -0.41 -17.84 -5.38
C ASP A 11 -0.18 -16.33 -5.13
N PHE A 12 0.44 -15.98 -4.00
CA PHE A 12 0.84 -14.59 -3.71
C PHE A 12 1.92 -14.07 -4.67
N ASN A 13 2.92 -14.89 -4.98
CA ASN A 13 3.96 -14.53 -5.95
C ASN A 13 3.37 -14.35 -7.36
N ALA A 14 2.48 -15.25 -7.79
CA ALA A 14 1.77 -15.12 -9.06
C ALA A 14 0.92 -13.83 -9.13
N LEU A 15 0.28 -13.45 -8.01
CA LEU A 15 -0.42 -12.16 -7.93
C LEU A 15 0.54 -10.98 -8.06
N CYS A 16 1.73 -11.03 -7.44
CA CYS A 16 2.74 -9.98 -7.59
C CYS A 16 3.18 -9.83 -9.05
N GLU A 17 3.39 -10.92 -9.77
CA GLU A 17 3.71 -10.91 -11.20
C GLU A 17 2.58 -10.30 -12.03
N ALA A 18 1.33 -10.67 -11.74
CA ALA A 18 0.16 -10.10 -12.42
C ALA A 18 0.05 -8.57 -12.19
N LEU A 19 0.33 -8.09 -10.98
CA LEU A 19 0.37 -6.65 -10.68
C LEU A 19 1.48 -5.94 -11.47
N LEU A 20 2.65 -6.56 -11.64
CA LEU A 20 3.76 -5.98 -12.40
C LEU A 20 3.52 -5.96 -13.92
N ALA A 21 2.57 -6.75 -14.43
CA ALA A 21 2.27 -6.81 -15.87
C ALA A 21 1.51 -5.55 -16.39
N ALA A 22 0.89 -4.78 -15.50
CA ALA A 22 0.22 -3.53 -15.87
C ALA A 22 1.23 -2.47 -16.34
N LYS A 23 0.98 -1.86 -17.49
CA LYS A 23 1.91 -0.94 -18.16
C LYS A 23 1.72 0.52 -17.75
N ASP A 24 0.51 0.85 -17.30
CA ASP A 24 0.15 2.20 -16.87
C ASP A 24 -0.82 2.20 -15.68
N ALA A 25 -1.03 3.39 -15.11
CA ALA A 25 -1.90 3.57 -13.95
C ALA A 25 -3.37 3.27 -14.26
N GLY A 26 -3.82 3.44 -15.52
CA GLY A 26 -5.19 3.14 -15.94
C GLY A 26 -5.46 1.65 -16.03
N GLU A 27 -4.52 0.87 -16.57
CA GLU A 27 -4.55 -0.60 -16.56
C GLU A 27 -4.59 -1.13 -15.11
N MET A 28 -3.70 -0.62 -14.25
CA MET A 28 -3.67 -1.01 -12.84
C MET A 28 -4.97 -0.65 -12.12
N ALA A 29 -5.55 0.53 -12.38
CA ALA A 29 -6.80 0.95 -11.76
C ALA A 29 -7.99 0.04 -12.13
N ARG A 30 -8.09 -0.36 -13.41
CA ARG A 30 -9.10 -1.34 -13.86
C ARG A 30 -8.90 -2.68 -13.16
N PHE A 31 -7.67 -3.20 -13.16
CA PHE A 31 -7.36 -4.48 -12.54
C PHE A 31 -7.65 -4.51 -11.04
N LEU A 32 -7.24 -3.48 -10.29
CA LEU A 32 -7.54 -3.39 -8.85
C LEU A 32 -9.03 -3.23 -8.57
N THR A 33 -9.78 -2.58 -9.46
CA THR A 33 -11.23 -2.44 -9.33
C THR A 33 -11.95 -3.78 -9.47
N ASP A 34 -11.46 -4.67 -10.33
CA ASP A 34 -12.01 -6.02 -10.49
C ASP A 34 -11.56 -6.97 -9.37
N LEU A 35 -10.31 -6.81 -8.88
CA LEU A 35 -9.70 -7.68 -7.88
C LEU A 35 -10.20 -7.41 -6.45
N THR A 36 -10.55 -6.16 -6.14
CA THR A 36 -10.84 -5.71 -4.77
C THR A 36 -12.26 -5.23 -4.61
N THR A 37 -12.81 -5.36 -3.40
CA THR A 37 -14.05 -4.67 -3.05
C THR A 37 -13.82 -3.16 -2.96
N PRO A 38 -14.88 -2.33 -3.10
CA PRO A 38 -14.73 -0.88 -2.95
C PRO A 38 -14.06 -0.45 -1.64
N GLY A 39 -14.41 -1.09 -0.52
CA GLY A 39 -13.82 -0.77 0.79
C GLY A 39 -12.35 -1.18 0.91
N GLU A 40 -11.92 -2.27 0.25
CA GLU A 40 -10.51 -2.65 0.20
C GLU A 40 -9.70 -1.68 -0.62
N ARG A 41 -10.22 -1.25 -1.78
CA ARG A 41 -9.59 -0.24 -2.62
C ARG A 41 -9.39 1.08 -1.86
N ASP A 42 -10.42 1.55 -1.17
CA ASP A 42 -10.36 2.78 -0.37
C ASP A 42 -9.35 2.62 0.77
N ALA A 43 -9.35 1.48 1.46
CA ALA A 43 -8.38 1.20 2.52
C ALA A 43 -6.93 1.13 2.01
N LEU A 44 -6.69 0.63 0.80
CA LEU A 44 -5.36 0.63 0.18
C LEU A 44 -4.91 2.07 -0.15
N ALA A 45 -5.81 2.87 -0.73
CA ALA A 45 -5.55 4.27 -1.06
C ALA A 45 -5.27 5.12 0.20
N GLU A 46 -6.06 4.94 1.25
CA GLU A 46 -5.87 5.58 2.55
C GLU A 46 -4.51 5.25 3.16
N ARG A 47 -4.13 3.96 3.20
CA ARG A 47 -2.81 3.53 3.71
C ARG A 47 -1.67 4.18 2.92
N TRP A 48 -1.81 4.24 1.60
CA TRP A 48 -0.82 4.88 0.74
C TRP A 48 -0.74 6.40 1.00
N ARG A 49 -1.87 7.08 1.21
CA ARG A 49 -1.89 8.50 1.57
C ARG A 49 -1.23 8.76 2.91
N VAL A 50 -1.53 7.93 3.92
CA VAL A 50 -0.88 8.01 5.25
C VAL A 50 0.63 7.85 5.11
N ALA A 51 1.11 6.87 4.35
CA ALA A 51 2.54 6.66 4.14
C ALA A 51 3.24 7.90 3.54
N GLN A 52 2.62 8.56 2.55
CA GLN A 52 3.13 9.79 1.97
C GLN A 52 3.18 10.95 2.96
N LEU A 53 2.14 11.12 3.78
CA LEU A 53 2.09 12.20 4.78
C LEU A 53 3.10 11.99 5.91
N LEU A 54 3.29 10.73 6.33
CA LEU A 54 4.35 10.36 7.28
C LEU A 54 5.74 10.67 6.73
N GLU A 55 5.99 10.33 5.46
CA GLU A 55 7.25 10.65 4.78
C GLU A 55 7.47 12.17 4.65
N ALA A 56 6.39 12.95 4.53
CA ALA A 56 6.42 14.41 4.53
C ALA A 56 6.59 15.03 5.93
N GLY A 57 6.75 14.22 6.99
CA GLY A 57 6.99 14.69 8.36
C GLY A 57 5.74 15.20 9.09
N ARG A 58 4.54 14.88 8.60
CA ARG A 58 3.28 15.28 9.27
C ARG A 58 3.09 14.51 10.58
N SER A 59 2.49 15.17 11.57
CA SER A 59 2.13 14.53 12.84
C SER A 59 0.93 13.61 12.70
N TYR A 60 0.80 12.62 13.58
CA TYR A 60 -0.31 11.66 13.53
C TYR A 60 -1.69 12.32 13.65
N ARG A 61 -1.76 13.43 14.39
CA ARG A 61 -2.99 14.21 14.56
C ARG A 61 -3.41 14.90 13.27
N GLU A 62 -2.46 15.51 12.56
CA GLU A 62 -2.72 16.13 11.25
C GLU A 62 -3.16 15.08 10.23
N ILE A 63 -2.48 13.93 10.21
CA ILE A 63 -2.81 12.83 9.29
C ILE A 63 -4.23 12.32 9.55
N SER A 64 -4.60 12.08 10.80
CA SER A 64 -5.95 11.62 11.15
C SER A 64 -7.02 12.65 10.77
N ALA A 65 -6.74 13.94 10.98
CA ALA A 65 -7.64 15.02 10.59
C ALA A 65 -7.80 15.16 9.06
N GLU A 66 -6.72 14.97 8.29
CA GLU A 66 -6.73 15.12 6.83
C GLU A 66 -7.31 13.90 6.10
N THR A 67 -7.01 12.70 6.59
CA THR A 67 -7.39 11.44 5.92
C THR A 67 -8.67 10.83 6.48
N GLY A 68 -9.16 11.30 7.63
CA GLY A 68 -10.33 10.72 8.31
C GLY A 68 -10.08 9.34 8.94
N VAL A 69 -8.88 8.77 8.78
CA VAL A 69 -8.55 7.46 9.34
C VAL A 69 -8.25 7.55 10.83
N SER A 70 -8.56 6.48 11.55
CA SER A 70 -8.26 6.39 12.99
C SER A 70 -6.76 6.48 13.27
N THR A 71 -6.40 7.06 14.42
CA THR A 71 -5.01 7.12 14.89
C THR A 71 -4.37 5.71 14.96
N THR A 72 -5.15 4.68 15.27
CA THR A 72 -4.69 3.28 15.27
C THR A 72 -4.21 2.83 13.89
N THR A 73 -4.92 3.23 12.82
CA THR A 73 -4.51 2.97 11.43
C THR A 73 -3.21 3.70 11.10
N VAL A 74 -3.09 4.97 11.50
CA VAL A 74 -1.87 5.78 11.27
C VAL A 74 -0.65 5.14 11.92
N THR A 75 -0.76 4.75 13.19
CA THR A 75 0.33 4.10 13.94
C THR A 75 0.75 2.79 13.30
N ARG A 76 -0.20 1.99 12.77
CA ARG A 76 0.13 0.76 12.06
C ARG A 76 0.92 1.04 10.79
N VAL A 77 0.51 2.01 9.98
CA VAL A 77 1.26 2.37 8.75
C VAL A 77 2.65 2.92 9.12
N ALA A 78 2.75 3.76 10.14
CA ALA A 78 4.03 4.28 10.62
C ALA A 78 4.99 3.17 11.07
N ARG A 79 4.49 2.15 11.77
CA ARG A 79 5.28 0.98 12.13
C ARG A 79 5.76 0.21 10.89
N PHE A 80 4.89 -0.02 9.91
CA PHE A 80 5.28 -0.72 8.66
C PHE A 80 6.27 0.07 7.81
N LEU A 81 6.21 1.40 7.88
CA LEU A 81 7.15 2.28 7.20
C LEU A 81 8.53 2.29 7.87
N ALA A 82 8.58 2.28 9.21
CA ALA A 82 9.81 2.51 9.96
C ALA A 82 10.49 1.24 10.52
N GLN A 83 9.73 0.18 10.84
CA GLN A 83 10.20 -0.93 11.68
C GLN A 83 10.11 -2.31 11.01
N GLU A 84 9.22 -2.49 10.03
CA GLU A 84 9.04 -3.80 9.41
C GLU A 84 10.15 -4.09 8.37
N PRO A 85 10.67 -5.34 8.33
CA PRO A 85 11.86 -5.69 7.55
C PRO A 85 11.63 -5.68 6.03
N HIS A 86 10.37 -5.65 5.60
CA HIS A 86 9.99 -5.74 4.19
C HIS A 86 10.30 -4.46 3.39
N GLN A 87 10.36 -3.29 4.06
CA GLN A 87 10.73 -1.99 3.48
C GLN A 87 9.99 -1.58 2.19
N GLY A 88 8.84 -2.21 1.87
CA GLY A 88 8.12 -2.00 0.61
C GLY A 88 7.62 -0.56 0.42
N TYR A 89 7.09 0.06 1.49
CA TYR A 89 6.70 1.47 1.43
C TYR A 89 7.88 2.37 1.08
N ARG A 90 9.02 2.16 1.74
CA ARG A 90 10.22 2.98 1.52
C ARG A 90 10.72 2.86 0.09
N LEU A 91 10.83 1.63 -0.43
CA LEU A 91 11.23 1.36 -1.80
C LEU A 91 10.38 2.12 -2.84
N ILE A 92 9.06 2.08 -2.70
CA ILE A 92 8.16 2.75 -3.65
C ILE A 92 8.16 4.26 -3.44
N LEU A 93 8.16 4.74 -2.20
CA LEU A 93 8.23 6.18 -1.91
C LEU A 93 9.50 6.82 -2.50
N ASP A 94 10.65 6.17 -2.36
CA ASP A 94 11.93 6.66 -2.89
C ASP A 94 11.91 6.69 -4.44
N ARG A 95 11.43 5.63 -5.10
CA ARG A 95 11.26 5.60 -6.58
C ARG A 95 10.30 6.69 -7.08
N MET A 96 9.24 6.98 -6.33
CA MET A 96 8.28 8.02 -6.71
C MET A 96 8.87 9.42 -6.56
N LYS A 97 9.78 9.65 -5.60
CA LYS A 97 10.52 10.92 -5.50
C LYS A 97 11.49 11.11 -6.66
N GLU A 98 12.18 10.04 -7.08
CA GLU A 98 13.13 10.08 -8.20
C GLU A 98 12.44 10.40 -9.53
N LYS A 99 11.23 9.90 -9.76
CA LYS A 99 10.44 10.21 -10.97
C LYS A 99 9.97 11.67 -11.07
N VAL A 100 9.92 12.40 -9.96
CA VAL A 100 9.42 13.79 -9.91
C VAL A 100 10.57 14.82 -10.01
N ARG A 101 11.83 14.37 -9.88
CA ARG A 101 13.04 15.18 -10.08
C ARG A 101 13.49 15.19 -11.53
#